data_AF-A0A4Y3VKR4-F1
#
_entry.id   AF-A0A4Y3VKR4-F1
#
_cell.length_a   1.000
_cell.length_b   1.000
_cell.length_c   1.000
_cell.angle_alpha   90.00
_cell.angle_beta   90.00
_cell.angle_gamma   90.00
#
_symmetry.space_group_name_H-M   'P 1'
#
loop_
_entity.id
_entity.type
_entity.pdbx_description
1 polymer ?
#
loop_
_entity_poly.entity_id
_entity_poly.type
_entity_poly.pdbx_seq_one_letter_code
_entity_poly.pdbx_strand_id
1 'polypeptide(L)'
;MPLASFPPPDQGSFVKIRCVLATAVAAAVTAPVVLLSAAPAFADEKPAAQTQQAKPTIEELQQAVDVAQKEYDAAVIAVNDAVKFLKEDMSADTYPTKAAAIEAEKAAEAAAKAKTEADQAVVDAQARLDAATTDEEKATAQTALDEAKKAAEVAAEAKTAADTKAAEAMTTHSDARVAQARKIHLLQQARDEAKEKLDDAKKALADAEAEQGQEPGGECVPEPKLTAVVTGLPDKVVGGTTENFTLRLTNGTDKTMDEVYPYAAVHAFDDKGLKELDSYLDLEWSTAASPNWRDVDLLDEWSVGSLKPKSSVDVKLRLKIDADIPAGQGAAYVSADYANEDESCGGYPGLDDSKFQILAKGSDSDPGKAEGAEGKTDNTTEQGGVSTTPVNGSGGNSTGNGSLAETGSSDVLPKAALASGAALVLGAGAVVIARRRKAGTNA
;
A
#
# COMPACT_ATOMS: atom_id res chain seq x y z
N MET A 1 17.77 65.69 -23.45
CA MET A 1 17.19 65.64 -22.10
C MET A 1 17.65 64.34 -21.44
N PRO A 2 18.37 64.42 -20.30
CA PRO A 2 18.82 63.31 -19.45
C PRO A 2 17.65 62.85 -18.53
N LEU A 3 17.61 61.77 -17.75
CA LEU A 3 18.46 61.15 -16.71
C LEU A 3 17.92 59.70 -16.52
N ALA A 4 18.65 58.60 -16.41
CA ALA A 4 19.74 58.18 -15.50
C ALA A 4 19.34 58.01 -14.01
N SER A 5 19.49 56.77 -13.52
CA SER A 5 20.16 56.37 -12.27
C SER A 5 19.34 55.80 -11.09
N PHE A 6 19.56 54.49 -10.87
CA PHE A 6 19.89 53.74 -9.64
C PHE A 6 18.96 53.68 -8.38
N PRO A 7 18.81 52.46 -7.77
CA PRO A 7 18.36 52.19 -6.39
C PRO A 7 19.60 52.14 -5.43
N PRO A 8 19.60 51.55 -4.19
CA PRO A 8 18.63 51.22 -3.12
C PRO A 8 19.04 51.98 -1.79
N PRO A 9 18.65 51.63 -0.52
CA PRO A 9 19.24 50.49 0.24
C PRO A 9 18.42 49.86 1.40
N ASP A 10 18.68 48.57 1.65
CA ASP A 10 19.16 47.95 2.90
C ASP A 10 18.44 48.06 4.29
N GLN A 11 18.38 46.87 4.93
CA GLN A 11 18.39 46.53 6.37
C GLN A 11 17.14 46.62 7.26
N GLY A 12 16.95 45.56 8.05
CA GLY A 12 16.32 45.68 9.37
C GLY A 12 15.56 44.46 9.87
N SER A 13 16.27 43.41 10.27
CA SER A 13 15.77 42.32 11.11
C SER A 13 15.05 42.80 12.39
N PHE A 14 13.87 42.27 12.68
CA PHE A 14 13.33 42.19 14.06
C PHE A 14 12.76 40.81 14.35
N VAL A 15 13.08 40.34 15.56
CA VAL A 15 12.91 39.00 16.10
C VAL A 15 11.70 38.95 17.04
N LYS A 16 10.94 37.84 16.96
CA LYS A 16 10.04 37.19 17.97
C LYS A 16 8.87 37.99 18.58
N ILE A 17 7.64 37.45 18.48
CA ILE A 17 6.93 36.70 19.54
C ILE A 17 5.54 36.24 19.04
N ARG A 18 5.31 34.91 19.12
CA ARG A 18 4.08 34.12 19.37
C ARG A 18 2.71 34.68 18.98
N CYS A 19 1.96 33.90 18.20
CA CYS A 19 0.63 33.45 18.62
C CYS A 19 0.20 32.16 17.91
N VAL A 20 -0.35 31.27 18.72
CA VAL A 20 -1.05 30.03 18.41
C VAL A 20 -2.22 30.31 17.47
N LEU A 21 -2.46 29.42 16.49
CA LEU A 21 -3.82 29.05 16.08
C LEU A 21 -3.77 27.76 15.26
N ALA A 22 -4.23 26.70 15.91
CA ALA A 22 -4.66 25.47 15.28
C ALA A 22 -5.87 25.78 14.38
N THR A 23 -5.94 25.14 13.22
CA THR A 23 -7.21 25.03 12.49
C THR A 23 -7.32 23.62 11.94
N ALA A 24 -8.20 22.87 12.58
CA ALA A 24 -8.70 21.58 12.15
C ALA A 24 -9.44 21.74 10.82
N VAL A 25 -9.17 20.84 9.87
CA VAL A 25 -10.06 20.62 8.73
C VAL A 25 -10.72 19.27 8.94
N ALA A 26 -12.01 19.34 9.25
CA ALA A 26 -12.92 18.21 9.33
C ALA A 26 -13.18 17.66 7.92
N ALA A 27 -12.95 16.37 7.73
CA ALA A 27 -13.40 15.65 6.54
C ALA A 27 -14.93 15.45 6.63
N ALA A 28 -15.66 16.16 5.78
CA ALA A 28 -17.09 15.94 5.58
C ALA A 28 -17.28 14.99 4.40
N VAL A 29 -17.65 13.75 4.71
CA VAL A 29 -18.14 12.76 3.75
C VAL A 29 -19.59 13.12 3.40
N THR A 30 -19.83 13.59 2.18
CA THR A 30 -21.18 13.66 1.60
C THR A 30 -21.09 13.34 0.11
N ALA A 31 -21.44 12.11 -0.25
CA ALA A 31 -21.89 11.77 -1.60
C ALA A 31 -23.34 12.24 -1.80
N PRO A 32 -23.75 12.51 -3.05
CA PRO A 32 -25.09 12.13 -3.46
C PRO A 32 -25.06 11.33 -4.76
N VAL A 33 -25.60 10.11 -4.67
CA VAL A 33 -26.10 9.31 -5.79
C VAL A 33 -27.58 9.69 -6.01
N VAL A 34 -28.00 9.59 -7.28
CA VAL A 34 -29.37 9.66 -7.84
C VAL A 34 -29.84 11.03 -8.34
N LEU A 35 -29.98 11.16 -9.67
CA LEU A 35 -31.27 11.43 -10.32
C LEU A 35 -31.26 11.02 -11.81
N LEU A 36 -32.05 9.98 -12.10
CA LEU A 36 -32.47 9.54 -13.42
C LEU A 36 -33.70 10.37 -13.85
N SER A 37 -33.80 10.63 -15.16
CA SER A 37 -35.00 11.01 -15.95
C SER A 37 -35.57 12.44 -15.87
N ALA A 38 -35.40 13.20 -16.96
CA ALA A 38 -36.47 13.83 -17.76
C ALA A 38 -35.84 14.75 -18.82
N ALA A 39 -35.95 14.39 -20.10
CA ALA A 39 -35.60 15.25 -21.22
C ALA A 39 -36.75 16.22 -21.55
N PRO A 40 -36.51 17.51 -21.78
CA PRO A 40 -37.35 18.30 -22.67
C PRO A 40 -36.76 18.28 -24.08
N ALA A 41 -37.64 18.00 -25.04
CA ALA A 41 -37.37 18.15 -26.46
C ALA A 41 -37.08 19.62 -26.80
N PHE A 42 -35.92 19.88 -27.42
CA PHE A 42 -35.72 21.01 -28.31
C PHE A 42 -34.98 20.52 -29.56
N ALA A 43 -35.62 20.75 -30.71
CA ALA A 43 -35.03 20.64 -32.01
C ALA A 43 -34.07 21.82 -32.23
N ASP A 44 -32.80 21.53 -32.42
CA ASP A 44 -31.88 22.38 -33.16
C ASP A 44 -30.81 21.48 -33.79
N GLU A 45 -30.71 21.51 -35.11
CA GLU A 45 -29.81 20.69 -35.90
C GLU A 45 -28.36 21.18 -35.72
N LYS A 46 -27.57 20.45 -34.93
CA LYS A 46 -26.10 20.59 -34.94
C LYS A 46 -25.45 19.22 -34.72
N PRO A 47 -24.42 18.84 -35.48
CA PRO A 47 -23.82 17.51 -35.35
C PRO A 47 -23.30 17.31 -33.94
N ALA A 48 -23.68 16.20 -33.32
CA ALA A 48 -23.14 15.76 -32.05
C ALA A 48 -21.63 15.54 -32.20
N ALA A 49 -20.84 16.45 -31.64
CA ALA A 49 -19.47 16.12 -31.27
C ALA A 49 -19.57 15.09 -30.15
N GLN A 50 -19.27 13.82 -30.48
CA GLN A 50 -18.96 12.82 -29.47
C GLN A 50 -17.76 13.35 -28.68
N THR A 51 -17.99 13.94 -27.52
CA THR A 51 -16.96 13.95 -26.47
C THR A 51 -16.77 12.51 -26.03
N GLN A 52 -15.88 11.79 -26.72
CA GLN A 52 -15.19 10.66 -26.13
C GLN A 52 -14.60 11.20 -24.82
N GLN A 53 -15.10 10.75 -23.66
CA GLN A 53 -14.38 10.95 -22.42
C GLN A 53 -13.00 10.33 -22.64
N ALA A 54 -11.96 11.16 -22.65
CA ALA A 54 -10.59 10.66 -22.72
C ALA A 54 -10.42 9.64 -21.60
N LYS A 55 -9.99 8.41 -21.95
CA LYS A 55 -9.60 7.42 -20.94
C LYS A 55 -8.51 8.07 -20.06
N PRO A 56 -8.57 7.92 -18.72
CA PRO A 56 -7.54 8.48 -17.85
C PRO A 56 -6.17 7.92 -18.22
N THR A 57 -5.14 8.76 -18.17
CA THR A 57 -3.77 8.33 -18.49
C THR A 57 -3.21 7.42 -17.39
N ILE A 58 -2.18 6.63 -17.69
CA ILE A 58 -1.49 5.80 -16.67
C ILE A 58 -0.98 6.68 -15.52
N GLU A 59 -0.46 7.87 -15.81
CA GLU A 59 -0.01 8.82 -14.78
C GLU A 59 -1.15 9.28 -13.87
N GLU A 60 -2.33 9.55 -14.43
CA GLU A 60 -3.53 9.90 -13.65
C GLU A 60 -4.03 8.71 -12.81
N LEU A 61 -3.95 7.49 -13.32
CA LEU A 61 -4.32 6.27 -12.59
C LEU A 61 -3.34 5.96 -11.46
N GLN A 62 -2.03 6.16 -11.68
CA GLN A 62 -1.02 6.04 -10.62
C GLN A 62 -1.25 7.06 -9.51
N GLN A 63 -1.58 8.31 -9.85
CA GLN A 63 -1.96 9.33 -8.86
C GLN A 63 -3.24 8.92 -8.11
N ALA A 64 -4.23 8.34 -8.79
CA ALA A 64 -5.44 7.85 -8.15
C ALA A 64 -5.15 6.72 -7.14
N VAL A 65 -4.24 5.79 -7.49
CA VAL A 65 -3.76 4.74 -6.57
C VAL A 65 -3.07 5.35 -5.36
N ASP A 66 -2.18 6.33 -5.55
CA ASP A 66 -1.46 6.98 -4.45
C ASP A 66 -2.41 7.73 -3.50
N VAL A 67 -3.44 8.39 -4.03
CA VAL A 67 -4.47 9.05 -3.24
C VAL A 67 -5.29 8.02 -2.46
N ALA A 68 -5.78 6.97 -3.12
CA ALA A 68 -6.55 5.90 -2.47
C ALA A 68 -5.72 5.17 -1.39
N GLN A 69 -4.42 4.99 -1.61
CA GLN A 69 -3.51 4.38 -0.64
C GLN A 69 -3.37 5.26 0.60
N LYS A 70 -3.19 6.58 0.44
CA LYS A 70 -3.14 7.52 1.57
C LYS A 70 -4.45 7.54 2.37
N GLU A 71 -5.60 7.47 1.70
CA GLU A 71 -6.91 7.38 2.37
C GLU A 71 -7.04 6.09 3.18
N TYR A 72 -6.66 4.95 2.59
CA TYR A 72 -6.65 3.66 3.28
C TYR A 72 -5.70 3.66 4.49
N ASP A 73 -4.48 4.17 4.34
CA ASP A 73 -3.49 4.24 5.43
C ASP A 73 -3.99 5.13 6.57
N ALA A 74 -4.59 6.28 6.26
CA ALA A 74 -5.21 7.15 7.25
C ALA A 74 -6.37 6.46 7.99
N ALA A 75 -7.19 5.68 7.28
CA ALA A 75 -8.27 4.90 7.89
C ALA A 75 -7.74 3.79 8.81
N VAL A 76 -6.66 3.11 8.41
CA VAL A 76 -5.98 2.10 9.25
C VAL A 76 -5.43 2.74 10.54
N ILE A 77 -4.76 3.89 10.44
CA ILE A 77 -4.27 4.64 11.60
C ILE A 77 -5.44 5.00 12.53
N ALA A 78 -6.54 5.53 11.99
CA ALA A 78 -7.71 5.91 12.78
C ALA A 78 -8.33 4.71 13.52
N VAL A 79 -8.41 3.53 12.89
CA VAL A 79 -8.87 2.29 13.55
C VAL A 79 -7.91 1.91 14.68
N ASN A 80 -6.59 1.91 14.42
CA ASN A 80 -5.58 1.53 15.40
C ASN A 80 -5.59 2.46 16.62
N ASP A 81 -5.66 3.77 16.40
CA ASP A 81 -5.74 4.77 17.47
C ASP A 81 -7.02 4.59 18.30
N ALA A 82 -8.17 4.34 17.65
CA ALA A 82 -9.42 4.13 18.36
C ALA A 82 -9.41 2.82 19.18
N VAL A 83 -8.79 1.75 18.67
CA VAL A 83 -8.60 0.49 19.39
C VAL A 83 -7.62 0.66 20.55
N LYS A 84 -6.53 1.40 20.35
CA LYS A 84 -5.57 1.73 21.40
C LYS A 84 -6.24 2.50 22.53
N PHE A 85 -7.00 3.54 22.20
CA PHE A 85 -7.77 4.31 23.18
C PHE A 85 -8.73 3.42 23.99
N LEU A 86 -9.43 2.48 23.34
CA LEU A 86 -10.32 1.55 24.05
C LEU A 86 -9.56 0.59 24.97
N LYS A 87 -8.42 0.06 24.54
CA LYS A 87 -7.68 -0.98 25.27
C LYS A 87 -6.81 -0.41 26.38
N GLU A 88 -6.17 0.73 26.13
CA GLU A 88 -5.20 1.34 27.04
C GLU A 88 -5.87 2.47 27.82
N ASP A 89 -6.24 3.56 27.15
CA ASP A 89 -6.68 4.78 27.83
C ASP A 89 -7.96 4.57 28.64
N MET A 90 -8.98 3.91 28.06
CA MET A 90 -10.23 3.61 28.78
C MET A 90 -10.07 2.53 29.85
N SER A 91 -9.05 1.67 29.76
CA SER A 91 -8.80 0.63 30.77
C SER A 91 -7.94 1.13 31.93
N ALA A 92 -7.31 2.30 31.80
CA ALA A 92 -6.53 2.90 32.87
C ALA A 92 -7.42 3.27 34.06
N ASP A 93 -6.94 2.99 35.27
CA ASP A 93 -7.67 3.32 36.51
C ASP A 93 -7.90 4.82 36.70
N THR A 94 -7.10 5.66 36.02
CA THR A 94 -7.23 7.11 36.00
C THR A 94 -8.27 7.63 35.00
N TYR A 95 -8.80 6.78 34.12
CA TYR A 95 -9.82 7.18 33.16
C TYR A 95 -11.09 7.60 33.89
N PRO A 96 -11.73 8.75 33.58
CA PRO A 96 -12.74 9.35 34.46
C PRO A 96 -13.88 8.42 34.88
N THR A 97 -14.46 7.64 33.95
CA THR A 97 -15.56 6.72 34.30
C THR A 97 -15.06 5.45 35.00
N LYS A 98 -13.82 5.03 34.74
CA LYS A 98 -13.20 3.88 35.43
C LYS A 98 -12.82 4.25 36.86
N ALA A 99 -12.20 5.42 37.06
CA ALA A 99 -11.88 5.98 38.36
C ALA A 99 -13.14 6.14 39.22
N ALA A 100 -14.22 6.68 38.64
CA ALA A 100 -15.50 6.81 39.33
C ALA A 100 -16.08 5.45 39.76
N ALA A 101 -15.98 4.42 38.91
CA ALA A 101 -16.41 3.06 39.24
C ALA A 101 -15.57 2.46 40.39
N ILE A 102 -14.24 2.64 40.36
CA ILE A 102 -13.33 2.17 41.42
C ILE A 102 -13.67 2.84 42.77
N GLU A 103 -13.88 4.16 42.78
CA GLU A 103 -14.20 4.87 44.01
C GLU A 103 -15.59 4.49 44.56
N ALA A 104 -16.57 4.27 43.69
CA ALA A 104 -17.88 3.80 44.09
C ALA A 104 -17.84 2.37 44.65
N GLU A 105 -17.02 1.48 44.07
CA GLU A 105 -16.80 0.13 44.55
C GLU A 105 -16.14 0.12 45.95
N LYS A 106 -15.09 0.92 46.16
CA LYS A 106 -14.49 1.10 47.50
C LYS A 106 -15.49 1.61 48.53
N ALA A 107 -16.37 2.53 48.14
CA ALA A 107 -17.42 3.02 49.04
C ALA A 107 -18.44 1.92 49.39
N ALA A 108 -18.80 1.06 48.43
CA ALA A 108 -19.66 -0.09 48.65
C ALA A 108 -19.01 -1.13 49.58
N GLU A 109 -17.72 -1.41 49.41
CA GLU A 109 -16.95 -2.28 50.30
C GLU A 109 -16.90 -1.73 51.74
N ALA A 110 -16.63 -0.43 51.89
CA ALA A 110 -16.63 0.23 53.20
C ALA A 110 -18.01 0.16 53.87
N ALA A 111 -19.10 0.37 53.12
CA ALA A 111 -20.46 0.27 53.63
C ALA A 111 -20.84 -1.18 53.99
N ALA A 112 -20.36 -2.17 53.23
CA ALA A 112 -20.55 -3.58 53.54
C ALA A 112 -19.84 -3.98 54.85
N LYS A 113 -18.63 -3.47 55.07
CA LYS A 113 -17.90 -3.65 56.33
C LYS A 113 -18.65 -3.01 57.51
N ALA A 114 -19.09 -1.76 57.36
CA ALA A 114 -19.86 -1.07 58.39
C ALA A 114 -21.17 -1.80 58.74
N LYS A 115 -21.86 -2.36 57.73
CA LYS A 115 -23.04 -3.20 57.97
C LYS A 115 -22.69 -4.45 58.78
N THR A 116 -21.61 -5.14 58.43
CA THR A 116 -21.17 -6.34 59.16
C THR A 116 -20.86 -6.03 60.63
N GLU A 117 -20.19 -4.91 60.89
CA GLU A 117 -19.89 -4.44 62.25
C GLU A 117 -21.17 -4.08 63.02
N ALA A 118 -22.14 -3.42 62.36
CA ALA A 118 -23.42 -3.05 62.98
C ALA A 118 -24.30 -4.29 63.27
N ASP A 119 -24.35 -5.26 62.36
CA ASP A 119 -25.05 -6.54 62.58
C ASP A 119 -24.42 -7.30 63.76
N GLN A 120 -23.08 -7.32 63.87
CA GLN A 120 -22.40 -7.93 65.01
C GLN A 120 -22.71 -7.21 66.33
N ALA A 121 -22.81 -5.87 66.31
CA ALA A 121 -23.20 -5.11 67.50
C ALA A 121 -24.62 -5.46 67.99
N VAL A 122 -25.54 -5.80 67.08
CA VAL A 122 -26.89 -6.31 67.45
C VAL A 122 -26.78 -7.66 68.14
N VAL A 123 -25.96 -8.58 67.62
CA VAL A 123 -25.72 -9.90 68.22
C VAL A 123 -25.13 -9.75 69.63
N ASP A 124 -24.12 -8.89 69.78
CA ASP A 124 -23.45 -8.66 71.05
C ASP A 124 -24.39 -7.99 72.08
N ALA A 125 -25.21 -7.03 71.65
CA ALA A 125 -26.21 -6.39 72.50
C ALA A 125 -27.30 -7.36 72.96
N GLN A 126 -27.74 -8.27 72.08
CA GLN A 126 -28.68 -9.33 72.43
C GLN A 126 -28.07 -10.27 73.48
N ALA A 127 -26.82 -10.71 73.29
CA ALA A 127 -26.14 -11.59 74.25
C ALA A 127 -26.01 -10.93 75.64
N ARG A 128 -25.79 -9.61 75.70
CA ARG A 128 -25.78 -8.86 76.97
C ARG A 128 -27.15 -8.80 77.64
N LEU A 129 -28.21 -8.62 76.85
CA LEU A 129 -29.58 -8.65 77.35
C LEU A 129 -29.94 -10.02 77.93
N ASP A 130 -29.54 -11.10 77.25
CA ASP A 130 -29.78 -12.48 77.69
C ASP A 130 -29.02 -12.81 78.99
N ALA A 131 -27.86 -12.19 79.21
CA ALA A 131 -27.04 -12.38 80.41
C ALA A 131 -27.45 -11.50 81.61
N ALA A 132 -28.31 -10.49 81.41
CA ALA A 132 -28.71 -9.54 82.46
C ALA A 132 -29.59 -10.21 83.53
N THR A 133 -29.25 -10.01 84.79
CA THR A 133 -29.89 -10.72 85.92
C THR A 133 -30.82 -9.82 86.75
N THR A 134 -30.58 -8.51 86.73
CA THR A 134 -31.42 -7.51 87.41
C THR A 134 -32.31 -6.75 86.42
N ASP A 135 -33.39 -6.13 86.92
CA ASP A 135 -34.31 -5.38 86.09
C ASP A 135 -33.65 -4.10 85.53
N GLU A 136 -32.77 -3.45 86.30
CA GLU A 136 -31.96 -2.32 85.83
C GLU A 136 -30.97 -2.70 84.73
N GLU A 137 -30.29 -3.85 84.85
CA GLU A 137 -29.39 -4.37 83.81
C GLU A 137 -30.15 -4.68 82.51
N LYS A 138 -31.34 -5.30 82.63
CA LYS A 138 -32.19 -5.61 81.47
C LYS A 138 -32.66 -4.36 80.75
N ALA A 139 -33.10 -3.33 81.49
CA ALA A 139 -33.52 -2.06 80.88
C ALA A 139 -32.39 -1.37 80.11
N THR A 140 -31.17 -1.39 80.67
CA THR A 140 -29.96 -0.84 80.04
C THR A 140 -29.58 -1.65 78.78
N ALA A 141 -29.54 -2.98 78.89
CA ALA A 141 -29.20 -3.84 77.76
C ALA A 141 -30.24 -3.79 76.63
N GLN A 142 -31.53 -3.65 76.97
CA GLN A 142 -32.60 -3.47 75.99
C GLN A 142 -32.42 -2.15 75.22
N THR A 143 -32.09 -1.06 75.91
CA THR A 143 -31.81 0.24 75.27
C THR A 143 -30.65 0.12 74.29
N ALA A 144 -29.56 -0.54 74.71
CA ALA A 144 -28.39 -0.77 73.84
C ALA A 144 -28.72 -1.64 72.61
N LEU A 145 -29.60 -2.65 72.77
CA LEU A 145 -30.07 -3.48 71.67
C LEU A 145 -30.92 -2.67 70.67
N ASP A 146 -31.80 -1.80 71.16
CA ASP A 146 -32.64 -0.96 70.30
C ASP A 146 -31.79 0.07 69.53
N GLU A 147 -30.74 0.62 70.15
CA GLU A 147 -29.76 1.47 69.49
C GLU A 147 -28.94 0.71 68.44
N ALA A 148 -28.47 -0.49 68.76
CA ALA A 148 -27.73 -1.33 67.83
C ALA A 148 -28.58 -1.72 66.62
N LYS A 149 -29.86 -2.06 66.81
CA LYS A 149 -30.80 -2.37 65.72
C LYS A 149 -31.00 -1.19 64.78
N LYS A 150 -31.20 0.01 65.32
CA LYS A 150 -31.29 1.24 64.52
C LYS A 150 -30.01 1.50 63.74
N ALA A 151 -28.84 1.31 64.36
CA ALA A 151 -27.56 1.46 63.68
C ALA A 151 -27.39 0.44 62.54
N ALA A 152 -27.83 -0.81 62.74
CA ALA A 152 -27.81 -1.86 61.71
C ALA A 152 -28.76 -1.54 60.54
N GLU A 153 -29.95 -1.00 60.80
CA GLU A 153 -30.87 -0.53 59.76
C GLU A 153 -30.24 0.59 58.92
N VAL A 154 -29.67 1.62 59.57
CA VAL A 154 -28.97 2.72 58.88
C VAL A 154 -27.79 2.20 58.05
N ALA A 155 -27.01 1.25 58.59
CA ALA A 155 -25.90 0.65 57.87
C ALA A 155 -26.37 -0.20 56.67
N ALA A 156 -27.52 -0.87 56.77
CA ALA A 156 -28.13 -1.62 55.67
C ALA A 156 -28.62 -0.70 54.54
N GLU A 157 -29.25 0.43 54.87
CA GLU A 157 -29.64 1.45 53.90
C GLU A 157 -28.41 2.08 53.23
N ALA A 158 -27.38 2.42 54.00
CA ALA A 158 -26.12 2.96 53.49
C ALA A 158 -25.43 1.99 52.53
N LYS A 159 -25.40 0.69 52.86
CA LYS A 159 -24.89 -0.35 51.97
C LYS A 159 -25.68 -0.41 50.66
N THR A 160 -27.01 -0.45 50.75
CA THR A 160 -27.88 -0.51 49.56
C THR A 160 -27.64 0.70 48.64
N ALA A 161 -27.52 1.90 49.21
CA ALA A 161 -27.23 3.10 48.47
C ALA A 161 -25.83 3.08 47.83
N ALA A 162 -24.82 2.56 48.54
CA ALA A 162 -23.46 2.45 48.01
C ALA A 162 -23.35 1.40 46.89
N ASP A 163 -23.99 0.23 47.05
CA ASP A 163 -24.06 -0.80 46.02
C ASP A 163 -24.73 -0.27 44.74
N THR A 164 -25.84 0.48 44.90
CA THR A 164 -26.56 1.09 43.77
C THR A 164 -25.65 2.06 43.00
N LYS A 165 -24.93 2.93 43.72
CA LYS A 165 -23.97 3.86 43.10
C LYS A 165 -22.83 3.15 42.40
N ALA A 166 -22.31 2.07 42.98
CA ALA A 166 -21.28 1.25 42.34
C ALA A 166 -21.78 0.62 41.04
N ALA A 167 -23.00 0.07 41.04
CA ALA A 167 -23.62 -0.50 39.85
C ALA A 167 -23.86 0.54 38.75
N GLU A 168 -24.35 1.74 39.10
CA GLU A 168 -24.54 2.85 38.16
C GLU A 168 -23.21 3.34 37.55
N ALA A 169 -22.15 3.44 38.37
CA ALA A 169 -20.83 3.85 37.90
C ALA A 169 -20.20 2.80 36.96
N MET A 170 -20.32 1.51 37.28
CA MET A 170 -19.89 0.42 36.40
C MET A 170 -20.67 0.39 35.08
N THR A 171 -21.99 0.63 35.14
CA THR A 171 -22.84 0.74 33.95
C THR A 171 -22.39 1.89 33.07
N THR A 172 -22.16 3.07 33.66
CA THR A 172 -21.66 4.26 32.95
C THR A 172 -20.33 4.00 32.25
N HIS A 173 -19.39 3.32 32.92
CA HIS A 173 -18.12 2.94 32.31
C HIS A 173 -18.29 1.94 31.15
N SER A 174 -19.16 0.96 31.34
CA SER A 174 -19.46 -0.05 30.31
C SER A 174 -20.12 0.57 29.08
N ASP A 175 -21.08 1.48 29.27
CA ASP A 175 -21.74 2.21 28.20
C ASP A 175 -20.76 3.07 27.40
N ALA A 176 -19.83 3.75 28.08
CA ALA A 176 -18.75 4.49 27.42
C ALA A 176 -17.89 3.57 26.53
N ARG A 177 -17.53 2.37 27.02
CA ARG A 177 -16.77 1.38 26.25
C ARG A 177 -17.56 0.84 25.06
N VAL A 178 -18.87 0.60 25.22
CA VAL A 178 -19.75 0.19 24.13
C VAL A 178 -19.86 1.28 23.07
N ALA A 179 -19.99 2.55 23.47
CA ALA A 179 -20.01 3.67 22.54
C ALA A 179 -18.70 3.76 21.74
N GLN A 180 -17.55 3.58 22.39
CA GLN A 180 -16.25 3.54 21.71
C GLN A 180 -16.12 2.33 20.78
N ALA A 181 -16.61 1.16 21.17
CA ALA A 181 -16.61 -0.03 20.31
C ALA A 181 -17.47 0.18 19.04
N ARG A 182 -18.62 0.85 19.16
CA ARG A 182 -19.44 1.24 18.01
C ARG A 182 -18.71 2.21 17.09
N LYS A 183 -17.95 3.16 17.64
CA LYS A 183 -17.09 4.06 16.85
C LYS A 183 -16.02 3.29 16.09
N ILE A 184 -15.35 2.33 16.74
CA ILE A 184 -14.37 1.46 16.09
C ILE A 184 -14.99 0.70 14.92
N HIS A 185 -16.20 0.16 15.10
CA HIS A 185 -16.91 -0.54 14.03
C HIS A 185 -17.15 0.36 12.80
N LEU A 186 -17.60 1.60 12.99
CA LEU A 186 -17.78 2.56 11.89
C LEU A 186 -16.45 2.91 11.20
N LEU A 187 -15.36 3.06 11.97
CA LEU A 187 -14.03 3.29 11.41
C LEU A 187 -13.52 2.08 10.60
N GLN A 188 -13.83 0.86 11.04
CA GLN A 188 -13.50 -0.36 10.30
C GLN A 188 -14.27 -0.43 8.98
N GLN A 189 -15.56 -0.08 8.98
CA GLN A 189 -16.34 0.01 7.73
C GLN A 189 -15.74 1.03 6.77
N ALA A 190 -15.40 2.23 7.24
CA ALA A 190 -14.74 3.24 6.41
C ALA A 190 -13.37 2.79 5.87
N ARG A 191 -12.62 2.02 6.66
CA ARG A 191 -11.35 1.40 6.24
C ARG A 191 -11.59 0.36 5.14
N ASP A 192 -12.62 -0.47 5.29
CA ASP A 192 -12.98 -1.49 4.30
C ASP A 192 -13.42 -0.86 2.97
N GLU A 193 -14.23 0.21 3.02
CA GLU A 193 -14.60 1.01 1.84
C GLU A 193 -13.38 1.67 1.18
N ALA A 194 -12.45 2.23 1.97
CA ALA A 194 -11.21 2.80 1.44
C ALA A 194 -10.31 1.73 0.78
N LYS A 195 -10.33 0.51 1.33
CA LYS A 195 -9.61 -0.64 0.74
C LYS A 195 -10.21 -1.04 -0.61
N GLU A 196 -11.53 -1.12 -0.70
CA GLU A 196 -12.22 -1.44 -1.96
C GLU A 196 -11.86 -0.42 -3.04
N LYS A 197 -11.91 0.88 -2.73
CA LYS A 197 -11.48 1.94 -3.67
C LYS A 197 -10.02 1.82 -4.09
N LEU A 198 -9.13 1.46 -3.16
CA LEU A 198 -7.72 1.22 -3.46
C LEU A 198 -7.53 0.01 -4.37
N ASP A 199 -8.25 -1.08 -4.11
CA ASP A 199 -8.20 -2.29 -4.93
C ASP A 199 -8.76 -2.02 -6.34
N ASP A 200 -9.85 -1.24 -6.46
CA ASP A 200 -10.42 -0.79 -7.73
C ASP A 200 -9.46 0.13 -8.50
N ALA A 201 -8.83 1.10 -7.83
CA ALA A 201 -7.85 1.99 -8.47
C ALA A 201 -6.63 1.21 -8.98
N LYS A 202 -6.13 0.24 -8.19
CA LYS A 202 -5.03 -0.65 -8.60
C LYS A 202 -5.42 -1.52 -9.78
N LYS A 203 -6.66 -2.04 -9.79
CA LYS A 203 -7.18 -2.80 -10.91
C LYS A 203 -7.27 -1.94 -12.17
N ALA A 204 -7.81 -0.72 -12.06
CA ALA A 204 -7.91 0.19 -13.21
C ALA A 204 -6.53 0.56 -13.77
N LEU A 205 -5.52 0.75 -12.92
CA LEU A 205 -4.14 0.94 -13.34
C LEU A 205 -3.60 -0.29 -14.07
N ALA A 206 -3.76 -1.49 -13.49
CA ALA A 206 -3.29 -2.74 -14.11
C ALA A 206 -3.99 -3.03 -15.44
N ASP A 207 -5.30 -2.79 -15.53
CA ASP A 207 -6.07 -2.94 -16.78
C ASP A 207 -5.57 -1.94 -17.84
N ALA A 208 -5.25 -0.70 -17.46
CA ALA A 208 -4.70 0.30 -18.38
C ALA A 208 -3.24 0.02 -18.81
N GLU A 209 -2.41 -0.53 -17.91
CA GLU A 209 -1.06 -1.00 -18.23
C GLU A 209 -1.11 -2.21 -19.18
N ALA A 210 -2.06 -3.14 -18.97
CA ALA A 210 -2.31 -4.24 -19.88
C ALA A 210 -2.78 -3.74 -21.25
N GLU A 211 -3.70 -2.77 -21.29
CA GLU A 211 -4.16 -2.15 -22.54
C GLU A 211 -3.03 -1.39 -23.28
N GLN A 212 -2.03 -0.82 -22.59
CA GLN A 212 -0.85 -0.23 -23.24
C GLN A 212 0.20 -1.27 -23.66
N GLY A 213 0.17 -2.48 -23.09
CA GLY A 213 0.91 -3.64 -23.55
C GLY A 213 0.18 -4.47 -24.62
N GLN A 214 -1.07 -4.12 -24.93
CA GLN A 214 -1.81 -4.64 -26.08
C GLN A 214 -1.58 -3.69 -27.26
N GLU A 215 -0.72 -4.11 -28.18
CA GLU A 215 -0.78 -3.59 -29.54
C GLU A 215 -2.21 -3.75 -30.10
N PRO A 216 -2.67 -2.82 -30.95
CA PRO A 216 -4.01 -2.88 -31.52
C PRO A 216 -4.12 -4.05 -32.51
N GLY A 217 -4.41 -5.24 -32.00
CA GLY A 217 -4.71 -6.44 -32.77
C GLY A 217 -5.15 -7.56 -31.82
N GLY A 218 -6.22 -8.27 -32.15
CA GLY A 218 -6.59 -9.49 -31.40
C GLY A 218 -5.40 -10.45 -31.33
N GLU A 219 -5.36 -11.35 -30.33
CA GLU A 219 -4.23 -12.28 -30.12
C GLU A 219 -3.73 -12.90 -31.45
N CYS A 220 -2.63 -12.36 -31.98
CA CYS A 220 -2.01 -12.89 -33.18
C CYS A 220 -1.53 -14.30 -32.87
N VAL A 221 -2.01 -15.28 -33.64
CA VAL A 221 -1.79 -16.69 -33.33
C VAL A 221 -0.43 -17.14 -33.88
N PRO A 222 0.38 -17.90 -33.12
CA PRO A 222 1.62 -18.44 -33.64
C PRO A 222 1.40 -19.29 -34.90
N GLU A 223 2.10 -18.97 -35.99
CA GLU A 223 2.03 -19.67 -37.28
C GLU A 223 3.36 -20.38 -37.55
N PRO A 224 3.47 -21.68 -37.23
CA PRO A 224 4.72 -22.44 -37.36
C PRO A 224 5.20 -22.61 -38.80
N LYS A 225 4.36 -22.29 -39.81
CA LYS A 225 4.77 -22.29 -41.22
C LYS A 225 5.25 -20.92 -41.70
N LEU A 226 5.15 -19.85 -40.91
CA LEU A 226 5.99 -18.67 -41.12
C LEU A 226 7.36 -18.98 -40.53
N THR A 227 8.45 -18.72 -41.25
CA THR A 227 9.80 -18.95 -40.72
C THR A 227 10.70 -17.74 -40.95
N ALA A 228 11.50 -17.39 -39.94
CA ALA A 228 12.52 -16.34 -39.98
C ALA A 228 13.91 -17.00 -39.83
N VAL A 229 14.72 -17.02 -40.89
CA VAL A 229 16.01 -17.72 -40.88
C VAL A 229 17.15 -16.78 -41.23
N VAL A 230 18.14 -16.68 -40.34
CA VAL A 230 19.39 -15.96 -40.59
C VAL A 230 20.38 -16.83 -41.38
N THR A 231 21.00 -16.25 -42.39
CA THR A 231 22.07 -16.86 -43.17
C THR A 231 23.21 -15.88 -43.43
N GLY A 232 24.44 -16.36 -43.40
CA GLY A 232 25.63 -15.56 -43.74
C GLY A 232 26.19 -14.70 -42.60
N LEU A 233 25.64 -14.77 -41.39
CA LEU A 233 26.27 -14.17 -40.21
C LEU A 233 27.50 -15.01 -39.81
N PRO A 234 28.71 -14.42 -39.71
CA PRO A 234 29.90 -15.16 -39.33
C PRO A 234 29.91 -15.48 -37.83
N ASP A 235 30.48 -16.62 -37.47
CA ASP A 235 30.63 -17.04 -36.06
C ASP A 235 31.59 -16.14 -35.26
N LYS A 236 32.39 -15.33 -35.95
CA LYS A 236 33.35 -14.38 -35.37
C LYS A 236 33.32 -13.07 -36.13
N VAL A 237 33.33 -11.98 -35.40
CA VAL A 237 33.38 -10.61 -35.93
C VAL A 237 34.50 -9.82 -35.26
N VAL A 238 35.04 -8.81 -35.93
CA VAL A 238 36.19 -8.04 -35.41
C VAL A 238 35.82 -6.55 -35.27
N GLY A 239 36.26 -5.90 -34.20
CA GLY A 239 36.10 -4.47 -34.00
C GLY A 239 36.54 -3.63 -35.21
N GLY A 240 35.65 -2.77 -35.70
CA GLY A 240 35.86 -1.92 -36.87
C GLY A 240 35.58 -2.59 -38.21
N THR A 241 34.92 -3.74 -38.22
CA THR A 241 34.43 -4.40 -39.45
C THR A 241 32.95 -4.12 -39.70
N THR A 242 32.47 -4.53 -40.87
CA THR A 242 31.06 -4.46 -41.23
C THR A 242 30.67 -5.76 -41.89
N GLU A 243 29.76 -6.48 -41.26
CA GLU A 243 29.32 -7.80 -41.67
C GLU A 243 27.95 -7.70 -42.33
N ASN A 244 27.77 -8.38 -43.47
CA ASN A 244 26.48 -8.42 -44.16
C ASN A 244 25.92 -9.83 -44.12
N PHE A 245 24.66 -9.96 -43.76
CA PHE A 245 23.94 -11.22 -43.64
C PHE A 245 22.51 -11.05 -44.11
N THR A 246 21.74 -12.14 -44.14
CA THR A 246 20.38 -12.15 -44.69
C THR A 246 19.42 -12.82 -43.74
N LEU A 247 18.30 -12.14 -43.47
CA LEU A 247 17.12 -12.72 -42.85
C LEU A 247 16.15 -13.13 -43.97
N ARG A 248 15.89 -14.43 -44.09
CA ARG A 248 14.90 -14.97 -45.01
C ARG A 248 13.59 -15.20 -44.27
N LEU A 249 12.54 -14.52 -44.71
CA LEU A 249 11.17 -14.80 -44.30
C LEU A 249 10.51 -15.73 -45.29
N THR A 250 9.84 -16.78 -44.82
CA THR A 250 9.13 -17.74 -45.69
C THR A 250 7.71 -17.96 -45.21
N ASN A 251 6.74 -17.75 -46.09
CA ASN A 251 5.35 -18.15 -45.90
C ASN A 251 5.19 -19.58 -46.39
N GLY A 252 5.26 -20.56 -45.50
CA GLY A 252 5.02 -21.97 -45.76
C GLY A 252 3.54 -22.37 -45.75
N THR A 253 2.60 -21.44 -45.55
CA THR A 253 1.16 -21.70 -45.54
C THR A 253 0.60 -21.82 -46.97
N ASP A 254 -0.71 -22.09 -47.09
CA ASP A 254 -1.44 -22.11 -48.36
C ASP A 254 -2.23 -20.80 -48.59
N LYS A 255 -2.04 -19.80 -47.72
CA LYS A 255 -2.72 -18.49 -47.77
C LYS A 255 -1.70 -17.37 -47.99
N THR A 256 -2.15 -16.27 -48.57
CA THR A 256 -1.35 -15.04 -48.64
C THR A 256 -1.27 -14.41 -47.25
N MET A 257 -0.11 -13.86 -46.93
CA MET A 257 0.06 -12.91 -45.82
C MET A 257 0.09 -11.53 -46.45
N ASP A 258 -0.84 -10.64 -46.10
CA ASP A 258 -1.01 -9.36 -46.81
C ASP A 258 0.07 -8.35 -46.43
N GLU A 259 0.45 -8.35 -45.15
CA GLU A 259 1.51 -7.53 -44.62
C GLU A 259 2.41 -8.35 -43.69
N VAL A 260 3.72 -8.33 -43.91
CA VAL A 260 4.70 -9.08 -43.10
C VAL A 260 5.73 -8.13 -42.52
N TYR A 261 5.97 -8.24 -41.22
CA TYR A 261 6.83 -7.39 -40.42
C TYR A 261 8.01 -8.20 -39.89
N PRO A 262 9.22 -8.06 -40.46
CA PRO A 262 10.42 -8.68 -39.90
C PRO A 262 10.83 -8.00 -38.60
N TYR A 263 11.29 -8.81 -37.65
CA TYR A 263 12.03 -8.36 -36.49
C TYR A 263 13.48 -8.84 -36.57
N ALA A 264 14.42 -7.94 -36.31
CA ALA A 264 15.83 -8.26 -36.13
C ALA A 264 16.42 -7.36 -35.06
N ALA A 265 17.22 -7.91 -34.15
CA ALA A 265 17.96 -7.14 -33.15
C ALA A 265 19.33 -7.78 -32.93
N VAL A 266 20.29 -7.01 -32.43
CA VAL A 266 21.59 -7.52 -31.99
C VAL A 266 21.83 -7.10 -30.55
N HIS A 267 22.24 -8.05 -29.72
CA HIS A 267 22.67 -7.77 -28.36
C HIS A 267 24.01 -8.43 -28.09
N ALA A 268 24.85 -7.78 -27.32
CA ALA A 268 26.18 -8.26 -26.97
C ALA A 268 26.59 -7.91 -25.56
N PHE A 269 27.43 -8.78 -24.99
CA PHE A 269 28.03 -8.59 -23.69
C PHE A 269 29.53 -8.85 -23.74
N ASP A 270 30.28 -8.26 -22.81
CA ASP A 270 31.69 -8.60 -22.62
C ASP A 270 31.86 -10.09 -22.27
N ASP A 271 33.08 -10.62 -22.39
CA ASP A 271 33.37 -12.06 -22.14
C ASP A 271 32.96 -12.54 -20.73
N LYS A 272 32.69 -11.61 -19.81
CA LYS A 272 32.25 -11.89 -18.43
C LYS A 272 30.73 -11.81 -18.26
N GLY A 273 30.00 -11.35 -19.27
CA GLY A 273 28.55 -11.13 -19.22
C GLY A 273 28.13 -10.01 -18.28
N LEU A 274 29.04 -9.09 -17.93
CA LEU A 274 28.82 -8.06 -16.90
C LEU A 274 28.57 -6.67 -17.49
N LYS A 275 28.94 -6.46 -18.76
CA LYS A 275 28.75 -5.19 -19.45
C LYS A 275 28.10 -5.42 -20.80
N GLU A 276 27.03 -4.69 -21.04
CA GLU A 276 26.37 -4.59 -22.34
C GLU A 276 27.26 -3.82 -23.33
N LEU A 277 27.31 -4.31 -24.57
CA LEU A 277 28.14 -3.76 -25.65
C LEU A 277 27.30 -3.23 -26.81
N ASP A 278 25.97 -3.14 -26.66
CA ASP A 278 25.02 -2.81 -27.73
C ASP A 278 25.30 -1.43 -28.35
N SER A 279 25.79 -0.47 -27.56
CA SER A 279 26.18 0.86 -28.05
C SER A 279 27.36 0.87 -29.03
N TYR A 280 28.08 -0.25 -29.17
CA TYR A 280 29.16 -0.44 -30.15
C TYR A 280 28.69 -1.17 -31.42
N LEU A 281 27.41 -1.56 -31.48
CA LEU A 281 26.82 -2.31 -32.57
C LEU A 281 25.75 -1.46 -33.25
N ASP A 282 25.84 -1.35 -34.57
CA ASP A 282 24.86 -0.64 -35.39
C ASP A 282 24.32 -1.61 -36.44
N LEU A 283 23.06 -2.00 -36.28
CA LEU A 283 22.36 -2.90 -37.19
C LEU A 283 21.48 -2.10 -38.14
N GLU A 284 21.76 -2.27 -39.42
CA GLU A 284 20.96 -1.72 -40.50
C GLU A 284 20.32 -2.81 -41.33
N TRP A 285 19.25 -2.46 -42.00
CA TRP A 285 18.54 -3.34 -42.90
C TRP A 285 18.24 -2.68 -44.25
N SER A 286 17.96 -3.52 -45.25
CA SER A 286 17.55 -3.12 -46.59
C SER A 286 16.78 -4.25 -47.28
N THR A 287 15.89 -3.92 -48.21
CA THR A 287 15.16 -4.89 -49.03
C THR A 287 15.34 -4.63 -50.51
N ALA A 288 14.95 -5.60 -51.35
CA ALA A 288 14.90 -5.38 -52.80
C ALA A 288 13.93 -4.23 -53.18
N ALA A 289 12.86 -4.03 -52.41
CA ALA A 289 11.88 -2.97 -52.63
C ALA A 289 12.36 -1.60 -52.10
N SER A 290 13.17 -1.57 -51.05
CA SER A 290 13.82 -0.37 -50.52
C SER A 290 15.32 -0.59 -50.34
N PRO A 291 16.12 -0.35 -51.40
CA PRO A 291 17.55 -0.72 -51.43
C PRO A 291 18.46 0.21 -50.62
N ASN A 292 17.91 1.26 -49.99
CA ASN A 292 18.66 2.14 -49.11
C ASN A 292 18.77 1.50 -47.73
N TRP A 293 19.96 1.51 -47.16
CA TRP A 293 20.20 1.07 -45.79
C TRP A 293 19.53 2.01 -44.79
N ARG A 294 18.92 1.42 -43.77
CA ARG A 294 18.23 2.12 -42.69
C ARG A 294 18.58 1.45 -41.37
N ASP A 295 18.68 2.24 -40.33
CA ASP A 295 18.89 1.73 -38.98
C ASP A 295 17.67 0.90 -38.57
N VAL A 296 17.90 -0.16 -37.81
CA VAL A 296 16.84 -0.90 -37.12
C VAL A 296 16.49 -0.11 -35.86
N ASP A 297 15.53 0.80 -35.94
CA ASP A 297 15.00 1.50 -34.77
C ASP A 297 13.94 0.63 -34.08
N LEU A 298 13.89 0.67 -32.74
CA LEU A 298 13.06 -0.19 -31.89
C LEU A 298 11.56 0.16 -31.92
N LEU A 299 11.15 1.19 -32.68
CA LEU A 299 9.81 1.76 -32.66
C LEU A 299 9.17 1.99 -34.04
N ASP A 300 9.82 1.62 -35.13
CA ASP A 300 9.26 1.80 -36.49
C ASP A 300 8.79 0.46 -37.07
N GLU A 301 7.47 0.26 -37.08
CA GLU A 301 6.80 -0.84 -37.77
C GLU A 301 6.95 -0.69 -39.29
N TRP A 302 7.88 -1.45 -39.87
CA TRP A 302 8.08 -1.47 -41.32
C TRP A 302 7.73 -2.85 -41.89
N SER A 303 7.01 -2.84 -43.02
CA SER A 303 6.56 -4.05 -43.69
C SER A 303 7.37 -4.37 -44.96
N VAL A 304 7.65 -5.66 -45.19
CA VAL A 304 8.17 -6.17 -46.49
C VAL A 304 7.07 -6.30 -47.56
N GLY A 305 5.83 -5.96 -47.21
CA GLY A 305 4.63 -6.11 -48.01
C GLY A 305 4.11 -7.55 -48.03
N SER A 306 3.26 -7.83 -49.02
CA SER A 306 2.58 -9.13 -49.12
C SER A 306 3.53 -10.28 -49.47
N LEU A 307 3.38 -11.39 -48.75
CA LEU A 307 4.09 -12.64 -48.97
C LEU A 307 3.11 -13.74 -49.40
N LYS A 308 3.22 -14.15 -50.65
CA LYS A 308 2.35 -15.18 -51.26
C LYS A 308 2.55 -16.55 -50.62
N PRO A 309 1.57 -17.47 -50.76
CA PRO A 309 1.73 -18.86 -50.33
C PRO A 309 3.00 -19.49 -50.91
N LYS A 310 3.71 -20.25 -50.09
CA LYS A 310 4.96 -20.98 -50.44
C LYS A 310 6.06 -20.08 -51.03
N SER A 311 6.10 -18.81 -50.65
CA SER A 311 7.10 -17.87 -51.14
C SER A 311 7.99 -17.33 -50.01
N SER A 312 9.14 -16.80 -50.40
CA SER A 312 10.12 -16.22 -49.48
C SER A 312 10.54 -14.83 -49.94
N VAL A 313 10.93 -14.00 -48.98
CA VAL A 313 11.54 -12.70 -49.21
C VAL A 313 12.80 -12.59 -48.37
N ASP A 314 13.85 -12.01 -48.95
CA ASP A 314 15.14 -11.81 -48.30
C ASP A 314 15.25 -10.34 -47.84
N VAL A 315 15.48 -10.16 -46.55
CA VAL A 315 15.85 -8.89 -45.92
C VAL A 315 17.37 -8.90 -45.73
N LYS A 316 18.06 -7.93 -46.33
CA LYS A 316 19.51 -7.77 -46.14
C LYS A 316 19.76 -7.04 -44.84
N LEU A 317 20.68 -7.56 -44.05
CA LEU A 317 21.11 -6.99 -42.78
C LEU A 317 22.60 -6.66 -42.85
N ARG A 318 22.98 -5.56 -42.21
CA ARG A 318 24.36 -5.09 -42.12
C ARG A 318 24.66 -4.68 -40.70
N LEU A 319 25.59 -5.38 -40.08
CA LEU A 319 26.08 -5.08 -38.73
C LEU A 319 27.40 -4.32 -38.83
N LYS A 320 27.40 -3.04 -38.48
CA LYS A 320 28.63 -2.28 -38.27
C LYS A 320 29.08 -2.44 -36.83
N ILE A 321 30.37 -2.69 -36.65
CA ILE A 321 30.96 -2.95 -35.35
C ILE A 321 31.99 -1.87 -35.09
N ASP A 322 31.81 -1.12 -34.01
CA ASP A 322 32.72 -0.05 -33.65
C ASP A 322 34.15 -0.60 -33.40
N ALA A 323 35.16 0.21 -33.75
CA ALA A 323 36.57 -0.18 -33.62
C ALA A 323 37.02 -0.39 -32.17
N ASP A 324 36.36 0.29 -31.23
CA ASP A 324 36.69 0.29 -29.81
C ASP A 324 35.90 -0.77 -29.02
N ILE A 325 35.12 -1.62 -29.70
CA ILE A 325 34.37 -2.69 -29.05
C ILE A 325 35.33 -3.64 -28.30
N PRO A 326 35.09 -3.91 -26.99
CA PRO A 326 35.80 -4.95 -26.25
C PRO A 326 35.52 -6.35 -26.82
N ALA A 327 36.39 -7.31 -26.50
CA ALA A 327 36.09 -8.72 -26.77
C ALA A 327 34.88 -9.19 -25.95
N GLY A 328 34.06 -10.04 -26.56
CA GLY A 328 32.81 -10.47 -25.97
C GLY A 328 32.04 -11.47 -26.82
N GLN A 329 30.76 -11.63 -26.51
CA GLN A 329 29.84 -12.49 -27.24
C GLN A 329 28.57 -11.72 -27.59
N GLY A 330 28.15 -11.85 -28.85
CA GLY A 330 26.91 -11.28 -29.37
C GLY A 330 25.96 -12.34 -29.90
N ALA A 331 24.71 -11.95 -30.08
CA ALA A 331 23.71 -12.71 -30.79
C ALA A 331 22.82 -11.79 -31.62
N ALA A 332 22.51 -12.22 -32.84
CA ALA A 332 21.45 -11.63 -33.64
C ALA A 332 20.15 -12.39 -33.39
N TYR A 333 19.11 -11.70 -32.95
CA TYR A 333 17.78 -12.24 -32.70
C TYR A 333 16.87 -11.88 -33.86
N VAL A 334 16.08 -12.85 -34.34
CA VAL A 334 15.13 -12.61 -35.43
C VAL A 334 13.76 -13.23 -35.15
N SER A 335 12.74 -12.55 -35.66
CA SER A 335 11.37 -13.05 -35.73
C SER A 335 10.67 -12.44 -36.95
N ALA A 336 9.40 -12.77 -37.14
CA ALA A 336 8.53 -12.08 -38.07
C ALA A 336 7.06 -12.26 -37.71
N ASP A 337 6.30 -11.19 -37.89
CA ASP A 337 4.85 -11.19 -37.72
C ASP A 337 4.16 -10.89 -39.05
N TYR A 338 2.87 -11.20 -39.14
CA TYR A 338 2.03 -10.82 -40.26
C TYR A 338 0.67 -10.34 -39.80
N ALA A 339 0.11 -9.40 -40.57
CA ALA A 339 -1.28 -8.97 -40.46
C ALA A 339 -1.95 -9.08 -41.83
N ASN A 340 -3.23 -9.47 -41.83
CA ASN A 340 -4.05 -9.56 -43.02
C ASN A 340 -5.18 -8.53 -42.98
N GLU A 341 -5.72 -8.19 -44.16
CA GLU A 341 -6.84 -7.25 -44.28
C GLU A 341 -8.13 -7.75 -43.60
N ASP A 342 -8.25 -9.08 -43.39
CA ASP A 342 -9.38 -9.71 -42.69
C ASP A 342 -9.26 -9.69 -41.16
N GLU A 343 -8.36 -8.85 -40.63
CA GLU A 343 -8.03 -8.72 -39.20
C GLU A 343 -7.38 -9.98 -38.60
N SER A 344 -7.09 -11.01 -39.40
CA SER A 344 -6.29 -12.14 -38.92
C SER A 344 -4.81 -11.77 -38.90
N CYS A 345 -4.14 -12.12 -37.80
CA CYS A 345 -2.71 -11.91 -37.65
C CYS A 345 -2.06 -13.13 -36.98
N GLY A 346 -0.75 -13.23 -37.13
CA GLY A 346 0.04 -14.32 -36.57
C GLY A 346 1.52 -14.04 -36.66
N GLY A 347 2.32 -14.89 -36.01
CA GLY A 347 3.75 -14.65 -35.87
C GLY A 347 4.59 -15.92 -35.92
N TYR A 348 5.87 -15.76 -36.22
CA TYR A 348 6.85 -16.81 -36.03
C TYR A 348 6.82 -17.23 -34.54
N PRO A 349 6.64 -18.52 -34.22
CA PRO A 349 6.36 -18.97 -32.84
C PRO A 349 7.52 -18.80 -31.85
N GLY A 350 8.68 -18.29 -32.28
CA GLY A 350 9.88 -18.19 -31.46
C GLY A 350 10.66 -16.90 -31.71
N LEU A 351 11.78 -16.79 -31.02
CA LEU A 351 12.79 -15.78 -31.28
C LEU A 351 14.09 -16.54 -31.52
N ASP A 352 14.49 -16.65 -32.79
CA ASP A 352 15.68 -17.40 -33.15
C ASP A 352 16.93 -16.54 -32.94
N ASP A 353 17.95 -17.10 -32.32
CA ASP A 353 19.21 -16.43 -32.08
C ASP A 353 20.39 -17.05 -32.84
N SER A 354 21.19 -16.20 -33.49
CA SER A 354 22.44 -16.57 -34.14
C SER A 354 23.61 -15.92 -33.40
N LYS A 355 24.34 -16.75 -32.65
CA LYS A 355 25.45 -16.29 -31.79
C LYS A 355 26.74 -16.09 -32.57
N PHE A 356 27.51 -15.07 -32.20
CA PHE A 356 28.83 -14.79 -32.75
C PHE A 356 29.78 -14.31 -31.65
N GLN A 357 31.08 -14.55 -31.83
CA GLN A 357 32.13 -14.04 -30.97
C GLN A 357 32.61 -12.68 -31.46
N ILE A 358 32.78 -11.73 -30.55
CA ILE A 358 33.35 -10.41 -30.83
C ILE A 358 34.81 -10.41 -30.46
N LEU A 359 35.65 -10.13 -31.44
CA LEU A 359 37.09 -9.99 -31.28
C LEU A 359 37.47 -8.50 -31.29
N ALA A 360 38.18 -8.06 -30.26
CA ALA A 360 38.71 -6.69 -30.23
C ALA A 360 39.66 -6.44 -31.41
N LYS A 361 39.72 -5.20 -31.90
CA LYS A 361 40.59 -4.82 -33.02
C LYS A 361 42.06 -5.18 -32.73
N GLY A 362 42.71 -5.87 -33.68
CA GLY A 362 44.12 -6.25 -33.58
C GLY A 362 44.40 -7.57 -32.86
N SER A 363 43.35 -8.37 -32.58
CA SER A 363 43.51 -9.77 -32.21
C SER A 363 43.70 -10.62 -33.48
N ASP A 364 44.92 -11.14 -33.70
CA ASP A 364 45.24 -11.98 -34.85
C ASP A 364 44.45 -13.29 -34.83
N SER A 365 43.45 -13.44 -35.70
CA SER A 365 42.88 -14.72 -36.14
C SER A 365 42.16 -14.54 -37.47
N ASP A 366 42.81 -14.96 -38.55
CA ASP A 366 42.32 -14.99 -39.94
C ASP A 366 40.99 -15.76 -40.07
N PRO A 367 39.91 -15.17 -40.63
CA PRO A 367 38.63 -15.84 -40.80
C PRO A 367 38.62 -16.58 -42.15
N GLY A 368 39.15 -17.80 -42.16
CA GLY A 368 39.03 -18.63 -43.35
C GLY A 368 39.68 -20.00 -43.24
N LYS A 369 38.83 -21.04 -43.20
CA LYS A 369 38.89 -22.29 -44.00
C LYS A 369 38.51 -23.52 -43.18
N ALA A 370 37.45 -24.19 -43.60
CA ALA A 370 37.07 -25.53 -43.17
C ALA A 370 37.95 -26.59 -43.86
N GLU A 371 38.37 -27.61 -43.10
CA GLU A 371 38.91 -28.94 -43.45
C GLU A 371 39.62 -29.43 -42.17
N GLY A 372 39.47 -30.61 -41.57
CA GLY A 372 38.82 -31.88 -41.82
C GLY A 372 39.50 -32.93 -40.93
N ALA A 373 38.77 -33.96 -40.50
CA ALA A 373 39.21 -35.28 -40.01
C ALA A 373 39.94 -35.44 -38.64
N GLU A 374 39.21 -36.13 -37.74
CA GLU A 374 39.58 -37.30 -36.90
C GLU A 374 40.91 -37.36 -36.13
N GLY A 375 40.82 -37.62 -34.82
CA GLY A 375 41.96 -38.08 -34.00
C GLY A 375 41.66 -38.23 -32.50
N LYS A 376 41.32 -39.44 -32.10
CA LYS A 376 40.99 -39.94 -30.75
C LYS A 376 42.17 -39.89 -29.74
N THR A 377 41.88 -39.66 -28.44
CA THR A 377 42.28 -40.41 -27.21
C THR A 377 42.64 -39.55 -25.98
N ASP A 378 41.77 -39.66 -24.97
CA ASP A 378 41.99 -39.98 -23.54
C ASP A 378 43.01 -39.22 -22.65
N ASN A 379 42.41 -38.69 -21.56
CA ASN A 379 42.71 -38.92 -20.13
C ASN A 379 43.39 -37.85 -19.27
N THR A 380 42.56 -37.34 -18.34
CA THR A 380 42.75 -37.14 -16.88
C THR A 380 43.98 -36.42 -16.34
N THR A 381 43.73 -35.31 -15.62
CA THR A 381 44.30 -35.08 -14.28
C THR A 381 43.30 -34.29 -13.43
N GLU A 382 42.91 -34.88 -12.30
CA GLU A 382 42.24 -34.18 -11.19
C GLU A 382 43.27 -33.52 -10.27
N GLN A 383 42.97 -32.31 -9.79
CA GLN A 383 43.33 -31.73 -8.48
C GLN A 383 42.53 -30.42 -8.37
N GLY A 384 41.65 -30.16 -7.40
CA GLY A 384 41.67 -30.55 -6.00
C GLY A 384 42.13 -29.34 -5.17
N GLY A 385 41.19 -28.52 -4.68
CA GLY A 385 41.51 -27.33 -3.87
C GLY A 385 40.28 -26.69 -3.21
N VAL A 386 39.76 -27.33 -2.17
CA VAL A 386 38.76 -26.77 -1.24
C VAL A 386 39.48 -25.77 -0.31
N SER A 387 38.94 -24.57 -0.14
CA SER A 387 39.36 -23.66 0.93
C SER A 387 38.17 -23.27 1.80
N THR A 388 38.16 -23.85 2.99
CA THR A 388 37.33 -23.51 4.14
C THR A 388 38.21 -22.85 5.20
N THR A 389 38.02 -21.55 5.47
CA THR A 389 38.41 -21.01 6.78
C THR A 389 37.48 -19.86 7.22
N PRO A 390 36.90 -19.95 8.44
CA PRO A 390 35.98 -18.98 9.02
C PRO A 390 36.73 -17.90 9.84
N VAL A 391 36.09 -16.75 10.05
CA VAL A 391 36.61 -15.70 10.94
C VAL A 391 35.71 -15.59 12.16
N ASN A 392 36.22 -16.02 13.32
CA ASN A 392 35.67 -15.66 14.63
C ASN A 392 36.82 -15.23 15.53
N GLY A 393 36.62 -14.18 16.31
CA GLY A 393 37.60 -13.67 17.27
C GLY A 393 36.96 -12.70 18.25
N SER A 394 36.52 -13.22 19.40
CA SER A 394 36.23 -12.43 20.60
C SER A 394 37.47 -12.26 21.47
N GLY A 395 37.57 -11.10 22.14
CA GLY A 395 38.09 -11.00 23.51
C GLY A 395 39.24 -10.00 23.73
N GLY A 396 39.02 -8.98 24.58
CA GLY A 396 40.10 -8.36 25.36
C GLY A 396 40.05 -6.85 25.66
N ASN A 397 39.23 -6.45 26.64
CA ASN A 397 39.53 -5.55 27.78
C ASN A 397 40.47 -4.33 27.63
N SER A 398 39.98 -3.09 27.90
CA SER A 398 40.54 -2.16 28.92
C SER A 398 39.75 -0.83 29.03
N THR A 399 39.19 -0.61 30.23
CA THR A 399 39.23 0.59 31.08
C THR A 399 38.80 1.98 30.54
N GLY A 400 37.72 2.53 31.14
CA GLY A 400 37.32 3.94 31.02
C GLY A 400 36.31 4.35 32.11
N ASN A 401 36.86 4.82 33.23
CA ASN A 401 36.29 5.31 34.48
C ASN A 401 35.14 6.35 34.34
N GLY A 402 34.09 6.27 35.18
CA GLY A 402 33.14 7.37 35.43
C GLY A 402 31.93 6.97 36.27
N SER A 403 31.87 7.42 37.53
CA SER A 403 30.91 7.04 38.57
C SER A 403 30.11 8.25 39.08
N LEU A 404 28.94 7.97 39.67
CA LEU A 404 28.11 8.81 40.58
C LEU A 404 27.27 9.90 39.88
N ALA A 405 25.99 10.14 40.20
CA ALA A 405 25.38 10.09 41.52
C ALA A 405 23.89 9.72 41.54
N GLU A 406 23.57 9.01 42.62
CA GLU A 406 22.32 8.81 43.32
C GLU A 406 21.89 10.10 44.06
N THR A 407 20.59 10.38 44.10
CA THR A 407 19.77 10.99 45.20
C THR A 407 18.42 11.35 44.56
N GLY A 408 17.25 11.25 45.18
CA GLY A 408 16.85 11.02 46.55
C GLY A 408 15.43 11.57 46.68
N SER A 409 14.55 10.80 47.30
CA SER A 409 13.13 11.08 47.54
C SER A 409 12.89 12.38 48.35
N SER A 410 11.74 13.04 48.16
CA SER A 410 10.98 13.58 49.30
C SER A 410 9.50 13.86 48.95
N ASP A 411 8.61 13.19 49.70
CA ASP A 411 7.23 13.59 49.99
C ASP A 411 7.16 14.91 50.77
N VAL A 412 6.33 15.87 50.34
CA VAL A 412 5.61 16.81 51.22
C VAL A 412 4.32 17.31 50.52
N LEU A 413 3.16 16.89 51.02
CA LEU A 413 1.87 17.60 50.93
C LEU A 413 1.72 18.49 52.20
N PRO A 414 1.01 19.65 52.19
CA PRO A 414 -0.46 19.60 52.35
C PRO A 414 -1.32 20.78 51.80
N LYS A 415 -2.55 20.42 51.39
CA LYS A 415 -3.88 21.05 51.56
C LYS A 415 -4.18 22.52 51.17
N ALA A 416 -5.25 22.65 50.36
CA ALA A 416 -6.41 23.59 50.41
C ALA A 416 -6.72 24.18 49.01
N ALA A 417 -7.74 23.68 48.31
CA ALA A 417 -9.15 24.15 48.30
C ALA A 417 -9.40 25.37 47.39
N LEU A 418 -10.24 25.21 46.35
CA LEU A 418 -11.35 26.11 46.00
C LEU A 418 -12.15 25.61 44.78
N ALA A 419 -13.45 25.81 44.88
CA ALA A 419 -14.51 25.37 43.98
C ALA A 419 -14.62 26.21 42.69
N SER A 420 -15.26 25.66 41.64
CA SER A 420 -16.42 26.25 40.92
C SER A 420 -16.59 25.69 39.50
N GLY A 421 -17.84 25.48 39.09
CA GLY A 421 -18.26 25.64 37.69
C GLY A 421 -18.59 24.40 36.87
N ALA A 422 -19.64 23.65 37.24
CA ALA A 422 -20.37 22.80 36.29
C ALA A 422 -21.47 23.63 35.62
N ALA A 423 -21.48 23.67 34.28
CA ALA A 423 -22.62 24.15 33.49
C ALA A 423 -22.62 23.45 32.13
N LEU A 424 -23.40 22.38 31.97
CA LEU A 424 -23.92 21.97 30.67
C LEU A 424 -25.39 21.57 30.80
N VAL A 425 -26.15 22.07 29.85
CA VAL A 425 -27.60 22.26 29.81
C VAL A 425 -28.35 20.94 29.56
N LEU A 426 -29.37 20.68 30.38
CA LEU A 426 -30.45 19.73 30.10
C LEU A 426 -31.38 20.34 29.04
N GLY A 427 -31.44 19.74 27.85
CA GLY A 427 -32.49 19.97 26.86
C GLY A 427 -33.40 18.75 26.76
N ALA A 428 -34.55 18.81 27.42
CA ALA A 428 -35.62 17.81 27.33
C ALA A 428 -36.76 18.29 26.40
N GLY A 429 -37.34 17.37 25.62
CA GLY A 429 -38.62 17.51 24.88
C GLY A 429 -38.45 17.66 23.36
N ALA A 430 -39.14 16.95 22.47
CA ALA A 430 -40.43 16.27 22.59
C ALA A 430 -40.58 15.10 21.58
N VAL A 431 -41.21 14.00 22.01
CA VAL A 431 -41.74 12.96 21.12
C VAL A 431 -43.21 13.28 20.87
N VAL A 432 -43.55 13.66 19.64
CA VAL A 432 -44.95 13.83 19.20
C VAL A 432 -45.52 12.45 18.88
N ILE A 433 -46.34 11.92 19.79
CA ILE A 433 -47.27 10.84 19.53
C ILE A 433 -48.63 11.49 19.20
N ALA A 434 -49.05 11.45 17.93
CA ALA A 434 -50.43 11.74 17.55
C ALA A 434 -51.13 10.43 17.13
N ARG A 435 -51.91 9.90 18.06
CA ARG A 435 -52.85 8.78 17.89
C ARG A 435 -53.98 9.18 16.93
N ARG A 436 -54.19 8.38 15.88
CA ARG A 436 -55.45 8.34 15.11
C ARG A 436 -56.60 7.84 16.00
N ARG A 437 -57.72 8.57 16.05
CA ARG A 437 -59.06 7.97 16.17
C ARG A 437 -60.11 8.82 15.44
N LYS A 438 -61.12 8.09 14.98
CA LYS A 438 -62.10 8.29 13.90
C LYS A 438 -63.33 9.10 14.32
N ALA A 439 -63.92 9.78 13.32
CA ALA A 439 -65.34 10.05 13.05
C ALA A 439 -66.21 10.91 14.02
N GLY A 440 -66.89 11.91 13.44
CA GLY A 440 -68.12 12.50 13.98
C GLY A 440 -68.53 13.87 13.41
N THR A 441 -69.36 13.85 12.35
CA THR A 441 -70.46 14.79 12.02
C THR A 441 -70.23 16.25 11.56
N ASN A 442 -70.67 16.48 10.31
CA ASN A 442 -71.52 17.57 9.79
C ASN A 442 -71.01 19.03 9.76
N ALA A 443 -70.70 19.52 8.55
CA ALA A 443 -71.44 20.56 7.83
C ALA A 443 -70.94 20.66 6.38
#